data_AF-A0A2G5UKR0-F1
#
_entry.id   AF-A0A2G5UKR0-F1
#
_cell.length_a   1.000
_cell.length_b   1.000
_cell.length_c   1.000
_cell.angle_alpha   90.00
_cell.angle_beta   90.00
_cell.angle_gamma   90.00
#
_symmetry.space_group_name_H-M   'P 1'
#
loop_
_entity.id
_entity.type
_entity.pdbx_description
1 polymer ?
#
loop_
_entity_poly.entity_id
_entity_poly.type
_entity_poly.pdbx_seq_one_letter_code
_entity_poly.pdbx_strand_id
1 'polypeptide(L)'
;MFIYTLRLYWSFLCWSSNVIVFLIQSALSLILFPLLYYLTMLLVSPNKHRDGVPDAFNELDACINFSTTAIKKQIHAFWIFLSTTVHMIRIISSLIFYIFSKFLSSRKSMDKKTRFPILRLDYVAIREVLKVLDPIDHINFSEASKACRRLSTIKTPYKVELSIMDHPRAMFKNGPITYDLTWSDDKDKDGTRRIEKWANKSHEYLFMYSEHPLNAMKKFYLDARSLMGVEVSSVVFNMDHANSRGIVDWLRLNLSGFEALRVFGKNQRQEDLEYILDNLKCEGSLKINVDTIQRYPLEIPNTLEELDIRYASWITLDYLMSLKMSRLAFNGTHVTNQDINVFYKSWMKMDSHQNLEFFEIDLRIPEEFLAVGLKDIPYRMGPMRPGLDPSYTPMEGSFEVTRKDGLKASICVYHHLLGFTMILYTQLLFLQKN
;
A
#
# COMPACT_ATOMS: atom_id res chain seq x y z
N MET A 1 -14.20 -19.12 -13.55
CA MET A 1 -14.29 -19.58 -14.95
C MET A 1 -15.47 -18.96 -15.72
N PHE A 2 -16.73 -19.05 -15.27
CA PHE A 2 -17.90 -18.45 -15.94
C PHE A 2 -17.80 -16.92 -16.16
N ILE A 3 -17.32 -16.19 -15.15
CA ILE A 3 -17.08 -14.73 -15.24
C ILE A 3 -15.96 -14.40 -16.24
N TYR A 4 -14.95 -15.26 -16.34
CA TYR A 4 -13.87 -15.11 -17.34
C TYR A 4 -14.39 -15.32 -18.76
N THR A 5 -15.28 -16.29 -18.98
CA THR A 5 -15.91 -16.53 -20.28
C THR A 5 -16.86 -15.40 -20.66
N LEU A 6 -17.60 -14.84 -19.70
CA LEU A 6 -18.47 -13.68 -19.93
C LEU A 6 -17.66 -12.41 -20.24
N ARG A 7 -16.54 -12.20 -19.55
CA ARG A 7 -15.58 -11.12 -19.85
C ARG A 7 -14.97 -11.27 -21.24
N LEU A 8 -14.53 -12.46 -21.63
CA LEU A 8 -14.00 -12.73 -22.98
C LEU A 8 -15.04 -12.46 -24.07
N TYR A 9 -16.30 -12.84 -23.84
CA TYR A 9 -17.40 -12.57 -24.77
C TYR A 9 -17.71 -11.07 -24.89
N TRP A 10 -17.70 -10.34 -23.77
CA TRP A 10 -17.92 -8.89 -23.76
C TRP A 10 -16.74 -8.12 -24.39
N SER A 11 -15.51 -8.53 -24.12
CA SER A 11 -14.31 -7.98 -24.77
C SER A 11 -14.30 -8.25 -26.28
N PHE A 12 -14.78 -9.41 -26.72
CA PHE A 12 -14.93 -9.72 -28.15
C PHE A 12 -15.98 -8.84 -28.82
N LEU A 13 -17.12 -8.59 -28.17
CA LEU A 13 -18.17 -7.68 -28.67
C LEU A 13 -17.69 -6.22 -28.75
N CYS A 14 -16.93 -5.75 -27.75
CA CYS A 14 -16.30 -4.43 -27.79
C CYS A 14 -15.25 -4.32 -28.90
N TRP A 15 -14.41 -5.34 -29.06
CA TRP A 15 -13.41 -5.38 -30.13
C TRP A 15 -14.07 -5.36 -31.51
N SER A 16 -15.13 -6.16 -31.73
CA SER A 16 -15.87 -6.15 -32.99
C SER A 16 -16.54 -4.81 -33.27
N SER A 17 -17.03 -4.12 -32.24
CA SER A 17 -17.65 -2.79 -32.38
C SER A 17 -16.63 -1.73 -32.79
N ASN A 18 -15.44 -1.75 -32.19
CA ASN A 18 -14.34 -0.83 -32.53
C ASN A 18 -13.78 -1.09 -33.94
N VAL A 19 -13.70 -2.35 -34.38
CA VAL A 19 -13.31 -2.70 -35.75
C VAL A 19 -14.33 -2.19 -36.76
N ILE A 20 -15.63 -2.29 -36.46
CA ILE A 20 -16.70 -1.74 -37.32
C ILE A 20 -16.60 -0.23 -37.42
N VAL A 21 -16.39 0.48 -36.31
CA VAL A 21 -16.20 1.95 -36.30
C VAL A 21 -14.96 2.36 -37.10
N PHE A 22 -13.83 1.65 -36.95
CA PHE A 22 -12.61 1.92 -37.69
C PHE A 22 -12.78 1.70 -39.20
N LEU A 23 -13.52 0.66 -39.60
CA LEU A 23 -13.83 0.38 -41.01
C LEU A 23 -14.77 1.43 -41.61
N ILE A 24 -15.78 1.89 -40.86
CA ILE A 24 -16.68 2.97 -41.27
C ILE A 24 -15.89 4.28 -41.44
N GLN A 25 -14.99 4.59 -40.51
CA GLN A 25 -14.19 5.81 -40.52
C GLN A 25 -13.16 5.81 -41.67
N SER A 26 -12.58 4.65 -41.96
CA SER A 26 -11.68 4.46 -43.11
C SER A 26 -12.44 4.57 -44.45
N ALA A 27 -13.65 3.99 -44.55
CA ALA A 27 -14.50 4.14 -45.73
C ALA A 27 -14.96 5.59 -45.96
N LEU A 28 -15.34 6.31 -44.88
CA LEU A 28 -15.66 7.74 -44.94
C LEU A 28 -14.45 8.58 -45.39
N SER A 29 -13.25 8.28 -44.89
CA SER A 29 -12.03 9.00 -45.29
C SER A 29 -11.68 8.80 -46.77
N LEU A 30 -11.89 7.59 -47.32
CA LEU A 30 -11.67 7.29 -48.74
C LEU A 30 -12.65 8.01 -49.67
N ILE A 31 -13.86 8.34 -49.19
CA ILE A 31 -14.89 9.05 -49.96
C ILE A 31 -14.74 10.57 -49.82
N LEU A 32 -14.44 11.06 -48.61
CA LEU A 32 -14.38 12.49 -48.31
C LEU A 32 -13.12 13.17 -48.83
N PHE A 33 -11.97 12.49 -48.86
CA PHE A 33 -10.71 13.09 -49.33
C PHE A 33 -10.74 13.51 -50.81
N PRO A 34 -11.20 12.68 -51.75
CA PRO A 34 -11.33 13.07 -53.16
C PRO A 34 -12.35 14.19 -53.37
N LEU A 35 -13.44 14.18 -52.59
CA LEU A 35 -14.49 15.19 -52.66
C LEU A 35 -14.01 16.56 -52.17
N LEU A 36 -13.23 16.59 -51.07
CA LEU A 36 -12.58 17.80 -50.58
C LEU A 36 -11.55 18.33 -51.57
N TYR A 37 -10.73 17.44 -52.16
CA TYR A 37 -9.74 17.83 -53.18
C TYR A 37 -10.40 18.46 -54.41
N TYR A 38 -11.54 17.91 -54.86
CA TYR A 38 -12.34 18.44 -55.96
C TYR A 38 -12.95 19.82 -55.62
N LEU A 39 -13.51 19.98 -54.42
CA LEU A 39 -14.01 21.27 -53.93
C LEU A 39 -12.90 22.32 -53.82
N THR A 40 -11.70 21.96 -53.39
CA THR A 40 -10.56 22.88 -53.36
C THR A 40 -10.10 23.30 -54.76
N MET A 41 -10.13 22.39 -55.75
CA MET A 41 -9.80 22.73 -57.14
C MET A 41 -10.83 23.68 -57.77
N LEU A 42 -12.12 23.53 -57.42
CA LEU A 42 -13.19 24.45 -57.87
C LEU A 42 -13.11 25.83 -57.20
N LEU A 43 -12.68 25.90 -55.94
CA LEU A 43 -12.57 27.16 -55.20
C LEU A 43 -11.32 27.98 -55.56
N VAL A 44 -10.25 27.34 -56.03
CA VAL A 44 -8.98 28.02 -56.39
C VAL A 44 -9.01 28.63 -57.80
N SER A 45 -10.03 28.38 -58.61
CA SER A 45 -10.12 28.94 -59.98
C SER A 45 -11.42 29.70 -60.26
N PRO A 46 -11.61 30.92 -59.72
CA PRO A 46 -12.59 31.84 -60.24
C PRO A 46 -11.93 32.71 -61.33
N ASN A 47 -12.40 32.56 -62.56
CA ASN A 47 -12.06 33.35 -63.76
C ASN A 47 -10.80 32.97 -64.54
N LYS A 48 -10.99 32.12 -65.55
CA LYS A 48 -10.49 32.38 -66.91
C LYS A 48 -11.48 31.84 -67.94
N HIS A 49 -12.13 32.76 -68.66
CA HIS A 49 -12.91 32.43 -69.85
C HIS A 49 -11.96 32.24 -71.05
N ARG A 50 -12.35 31.28 -71.91
CA ARG A 50 -12.19 31.25 -73.38
C ARG A 50 -10.76 31.40 -73.95
N ASP A 51 -10.16 30.27 -74.34
CA ASP A 51 -10.11 29.82 -75.74
C ASP A 51 -9.12 28.65 -75.87
N GLY A 52 -9.56 27.56 -76.52
CA GLY A 52 -8.72 26.48 -77.04
C GLY A 52 -8.02 25.57 -76.03
N VAL A 53 -8.73 24.61 -75.43
CA VAL A 53 -8.10 23.39 -74.89
C VAL A 53 -9.04 22.18 -75.04
N PRO A 54 -8.94 21.38 -76.11
CA PRO A 54 -9.56 20.05 -76.19
C PRO A 54 -8.87 19.02 -75.26
N ASP A 55 -7.63 19.28 -74.84
CA ASP A 55 -6.80 18.30 -74.12
C ASP A 55 -7.11 18.20 -72.61
N ALA A 56 -7.56 19.27 -71.97
CA ALA A 56 -7.88 19.25 -70.54
C ALA A 56 -9.14 18.43 -70.23
N PHE A 57 -10.11 18.36 -71.16
CA PHE A 57 -11.31 17.54 -70.99
C PHE A 57 -11.00 16.04 -71.21
N ASN A 58 -10.11 15.70 -72.14
CA ASN A 58 -9.68 14.31 -72.36
C ASN A 58 -8.78 13.79 -71.23
N GLU A 59 -7.89 14.63 -70.67
CA GLU A 59 -7.14 14.30 -69.47
C GLU A 59 -8.05 14.19 -68.24
N LEU A 60 -9.10 15.01 -68.13
CA LEU A 60 -10.11 14.93 -67.07
C LEU A 60 -10.93 13.63 -67.15
N ASP A 61 -11.39 13.24 -68.34
CA ASP A 61 -12.09 11.97 -68.57
C ASP A 61 -11.18 10.76 -68.34
N ALA A 62 -9.89 10.84 -68.69
CA ALA A 62 -8.91 9.80 -68.36
C ALA A 62 -8.67 9.72 -66.85
N CYS A 63 -8.59 10.84 -66.13
CA CYS A 63 -8.41 10.88 -64.67
C CYS A 63 -9.66 10.37 -63.93
N ILE A 64 -10.87 10.72 -64.39
CA ILE A 64 -12.14 10.24 -63.84
C ILE A 64 -12.31 8.74 -64.13
N ASN A 65 -11.98 8.26 -65.33
CA ASN A 65 -12.06 6.83 -65.66
C ASN A 65 -11.00 5.98 -64.92
N PHE A 66 -9.80 6.52 -64.72
CA PHE A 66 -8.76 5.88 -63.91
C PHE A 66 -9.15 5.83 -62.43
N SER A 67 -9.67 6.94 -61.89
CA SER A 67 -10.16 7.04 -60.52
C SER A 67 -11.35 6.12 -60.26
N THR A 68 -12.33 6.05 -61.17
CA THR A 68 -13.48 5.15 -61.03
C THR A 68 -13.10 3.67 -61.10
N THR A 69 -12.08 3.31 -61.90
CA THR A 69 -11.59 1.92 -61.97
C THR A 69 -10.79 1.54 -60.71
N ALA A 70 -9.96 2.46 -60.19
CA ALA A 70 -9.23 2.26 -58.94
C ALA A 70 -10.17 2.18 -57.72
N ILE A 71 -11.17 3.06 -57.66
CA ILE A 71 -12.21 3.06 -56.63
C ILE A 71 -13.04 1.78 -56.70
N LYS A 72 -13.42 1.31 -57.90
CA LYS A 72 -14.12 0.02 -58.05
C LYS A 72 -13.29 -1.16 -57.54
N LYS A 73 -11.98 -1.20 -57.83
CA LYS A 73 -11.07 -2.25 -57.30
C LYS A 73 -10.94 -2.18 -55.78
N GLN A 74 -10.83 -0.99 -55.19
CA GLN A 74 -10.77 -0.82 -53.73
C GLN A 74 -12.09 -1.20 -53.05
N ILE A 75 -13.24 -0.81 -53.63
CA ILE A 75 -14.56 -1.22 -53.12
C ILE A 75 -14.70 -2.74 -53.22
N HIS A 76 -14.24 -3.37 -54.30
CA HIS A 76 -14.28 -4.82 -54.45
C HIS A 76 -13.38 -5.53 -53.44
N ALA A 77 -12.16 -5.03 -53.22
CA ALA A 77 -11.25 -5.54 -52.19
C ALA A 77 -11.82 -5.37 -50.77
N PHE A 78 -12.49 -4.24 -50.50
CA PHE A 78 -13.18 -3.98 -49.24
C PHE A 78 -14.35 -4.94 -49.03
N TRP A 79 -15.14 -5.22 -50.06
CA TRP A 79 -16.22 -6.21 -50.00
C TRP A 79 -15.71 -7.62 -49.75
N ILE A 80 -14.60 -8.02 -50.36
CA ILE A 80 -13.94 -9.30 -50.10
C ILE A 80 -13.48 -9.36 -48.63
N PHE A 81 -12.82 -8.32 -48.14
CA PHE A 81 -12.36 -8.23 -46.75
C PHE A 81 -13.52 -8.25 -45.74
N LEU A 82 -14.60 -7.54 -46.01
CA LEU A 82 -15.79 -7.55 -45.17
C LEU A 82 -16.45 -8.93 -45.16
N SER A 83 -16.54 -9.58 -46.32
CA SER A 83 -17.08 -10.93 -46.46
C SER A 83 -16.27 -11.97 -45.69
N THR A 84 -14.93 -11.96 -45.81
CA THR A 84 -14.06 -12.88 -45.06
C THR A 84 -14.13 -12.63 -43.55
N THR A 85 -14.21 -11.38 -43.13
CA THR A 85 -14.36 -11.00 -41.72
C THR A 85 -15.69 -11.50 -41.15
N VAL A 86 -16.80 -11.32 -41.87
CA VAL A 86 -18.12 -11.85 -41.47
C VAL A 86 -18.11 -13.38 -41.41
N HIS A 87 -17.42 -14.04 -42.34
CA HIS A 87 -17.29 -15.50 -42.35
C HIS A 87 -16.50 -16.01 -41.13
N MET A 88 -15.38 -15.35 -40.79
CA MET A 88 -14.60 -15.64 -39.59
C MET A 88 -15.41 -15.45 -38.31
N ILE A 89 -16.20 -14.37 -38.22
CA ILE A 89 -17.11 -14.13 -37.09
C ILE A 89 -18.15 -15.25 -36.97
N ARG A 90 -18.74 -15.73 -38.07
CA ARG A 90 -19.69 -16.87 -38.06
C ARG A 90 -19.03 -18.16 -37.57
N ILE A 91 -17.80 -18.44 -38.00
CA ILE A 91 -17.05 -19.63 -37.55
C ILE A 91 -16.77 -19.53 -36.04
N ILE A 92 -16.28 -18.39 -35.57
CA ILE A 92 -15.98 -18.16 -34.15
C ILE A 92 -17.25 -18.25 -33.31
N SER A 93 -18.35 -17.63 -33.75
CA SER A 93 -19.65 -17.71 -33.07
C SER A 93 -20.17 -19.14 -33.02
N SER A 94 -19.98 -19.93 -34.07
CA SER A 94 -20.41 -21.33 -34.10
C SER A 94 -19.56 -22.21 -33.19
N LEU A 95 -18.25 -21.95 -33.09
CA LEU A 95 -17.34 -22.64 -32.17
C LEU A 95 -17.68 -22.31 -30.71
N ILE A 96 -17.95 -21.05 -30.41
CA ILE A 96 -18.42 -20.59 -29.09
C ILE A 96 -19.76 -21.26 -28.75
N PHE A 97 -20.72 -21.26 -29.69
CA PHE A 97 -22.01 -21.90 -29.48
C PHE A 97 -21.89 -23.42 -29.29
N TYR A 98 -20.99 -24.09 -30.01
CA TYR A 98 -20.68 -25.51 -29.83
C TYR A 98 -20.04 -25.81 -28.47
N ILE A 99 -19.09 -24.98 -28.03
CA ILE A 99 -18.49 -25.10 -26.68
C ILE A 99 -19.56 -24.86 -25.60
N PHE A 100 -20.43 -23.88 -25.80
CA PHE A 100 -21.52 -23.54 -24.88
C PHE A 100 -22.60 -24.63 -24.86
N SER A 101 -22.95 -25.23 -26.00
CA SER A 101 -23.90 -26.34 -26.10
C SER A 101 -23.33 -27.61 -25.49
N LYS A 102 -22.04 -27.90 -25.67
CA LYS A 102 -21.34 -29.02 -25.01
C LYS A 102 -21.25 -28.81 -23.50
N PHE A 103 -21.05 -27.57 -23.04
CA PHE A 103 -21.10 -27.21 -21.62
C PHE A 103 -22.51 -27.34 -21.02
N LEU A 104 -23.56 -26.92 -21.76
CA LEU A 104 -24.95 -27.09 -21.36
C LEU A 104 -25.41 -28.56 -21.40
N SER A 105 -24.91 -29.34 -22.35
CA SER A 105 -25.19 -30.78 -22.47
C SER A 105 -24.49 -31.57 -21.35
N SER A 106 -23.26 -31.17 -20.97
CA SER A 106 -22.57 -31.67 -19.77
C SER A 106 -23.31 -31.33 -18.48
N ARG A 107 -24.08 -30.24 -18.42
CA ARG A 107 -25.01 -29.95 -17.31
C ARG A 107 -26.28 -30.79 -17.33
N LYS A 108 -26.75 -31.26 -18.50
CA LYS A 108 -27.96 -32.08 -18.61
C LYS A 108 -27.78 -33.53 -18.13
N SER A 109 -26.54 -34.03 -18.03
CA SER A 109 -26.24 -35.30 -17.34
C SER A 109 -25.63 -35.11 -15.95
N MET A 110 -25.79 -33.95 -15.33
CA MET A 110 -25.54 -33.80 -13.90
C MET A 110 -26.74 -34.32 -13.12
N ASP A 111 -26.65 -35.59 -12.78
CA ASP A 111 -27.35 -36.17 -11.65
C ASP A 111 -27.17 -35.28 -10.39
N LYS A 112 -28.15 -35.32 -9.49
CA LYS A 112 -28.35 -34.43 -8.33
C LYS A 112 -27.07 -33.82 -7.73
N LYS A 113 -26.94 -32.49 -7.84
CA LYS A 113 -26.21 -31.59 -6.91
C LYS A 113 -24.72 -31.91 -6.70
N THR A 114 -23.84 -31.48 -7.61
CA THR A 114 -22.42 -31.35 -7.25
C THR A 114 -22.22 -30.15 -6.31
N ARG A 115 -22.32 -30.39 -5.00
CA ARG A 115 -21.80 -29.47 -3.98
C ARG A 115 -20.28 -29.29 -4.21
N PHE A 116 -19.77 -28.09 -3.93
CA PHE A 116 -18.33 -27.76 -3.93
C PHE A 116 -17.48 -28.94 -3.41
N PRO A 117 -16.44 -29.40 -4.12
CA PRO A 117 -15.65 -30.57 -3.72
C PRO A 117 -15.10 -30.51 -2.29
N ILE A 118 -14.71 -29.31 -1.82
CA ILE A 118 -14.27 -29.10 -0.43
C ILE A 118 -15.37 -29.41 0.59
N LEU A 119 -16.65 -29.21 0.25
CA LEU A 119 -17.80 -29.54 1.11
C LEU A 119 -18.11 -31.04 1.15
N ARG A 120 -17.35 -31.87 0.42
CA ARG A 120 -17.40 -33.33 0.51
C ARG A 120 -16.35 -33.89 1.47
N LEU A 121 -15.38 -33.07 1.88
CA LEU A 121 -14.39 -33.45 2.88
C LEU A 121 -15.05 -33.53 4.26
N ASP A 122 -14.45 -34.32 5.14
CA ASP A 122 -14.84 -34.33 6.55
C ASP A 122 -14.65 -32.95 7.18
N TYR A 123 -15.50 -32.64 8.15
CA TYR A 123 -15.52 -31.35 8.84
C TYR A 123 -14.13 -30.94 9.35
N VAL A 124 -13.36 -31.89 9.88
CA VAL A 124 -11.99 -31.64 10.36
C VAL A 124 -11.07 -31.23 9.21
N ALA A 125 -11.10 -31.94 8.09
CA ALA A 125 -10.29 -31.62 6.91
C ALA A 125 -10.65 -30.24 6.33
N ILE A 126 -11.94 -29.89 6.30
CA ILE A 126 -12.38 -28.55 5.90
C ILE A 126 -11.75 -27.49 6.81
N ARG A 127 -11.79 -27.67 8.14
CA ARG A 127 -11.23 -26.69 9.07
C ARG A 127 -9.72 -26.52 8.91
N GLU A 128 -8.97 -27.61 8.70
CA GLU A 128 -7.52 -27.52 8.49
C GLU A 128 -7.18 -26.80 7.19
N VAL A 129 -7.96 -27.02 6.12
CA VAL A 129 -7.79 -26.25 4.87
C VAL A 129 -8.08 -24.77 5.10
N LEU A 130 -9.15 -24.44 5.82
CA LEU A 130 -9.53 -23.04 6.06
C LEU A 130 -8.49 -22.27 6.89
N LYS A 131 -7.75 -22.94 7.79
CA LYS A 131 -6.69 -22.32 8.59
C LYS A 131 -5.48 -21.87 7.77
N VAL A 132 -5.24 -22.52 6.62
CA VAL A 132 -4.10 -22.23 5.74
C VAL A 132 -4.46 -21.33 4.57
N LEU A 133 -5.75 -21.04 4.36
CA LEU A 133 -6.17 -20.08 3.35
C LEU A 133 -5.67 -18.68 3.70
N ASP A 134 -5.33 -17.92 2.67
CA ASP A 134 -5.11 -16.50 2.82
C ASP A 134 -6.43 -15.78 3.21
N PRO A 135 -6.35 -14.60 3.85
CA PRO A 135 -7.53 -13.88 4.29
C PRO A 135 -8.54 -13.56 3.17
N ILE A 136 -8.10 -13.34 1.93
CA ILE A 136 -8.98 -13.03 0.80
C ILE A 136 -9.76 -14.28 0.40
N ASP A 137 -9.07 -15.39 0.16
CA ASP A 137 -9.68 -16.66 -0.20
C ASP A 137 -10.61 -17.17 0.90
N HIS A 138 -10.25 -16.94 2.17
CA HIS A 138 -11.09 -17.28 3.30
C HIS A 138 -12.41 -16.49 3.31
N ILE A 139 -12.36 -15.17 3.06
CA ILE A 139 -13.56 -14.33 2.95
C ILE A 139 -14.36 -14.69 1.69
N ASN A 140 -13.72 -14.83 0.54
CA ASN A 140 -14.36 -15.25 -0.71
C ASN A 140 -15.07 -16.60 -0.57
N PHE A 141 -14.44 -17.56 0.10
CA PHE A 141 -15.07 -18.85 0.41
C PHE A 141 -16.33 -18.65 1.26
N SER A 142 -16.27 -17.80 2.29
CA SER A 142 -17.43 -17.50 3.13
C SER A 142 -18.61 -16.91 2.34
N GLU A 143 -18.33 -16.11 1.31
CA GLU A 143 -19.33 -15.45 0.48
C GLU A 143 -19.96 -16.39 -0.55
N ALA A 144 -19.33 -17.54 -0.85
CA ALA A 144 -19.83 -18.49 -1.84
C ALA A 144 -21.18 -19.13 -1.50
N SER A 145 -21.49 -19.35 -0.21
CA SER A 145 -22.80 -19.83 0.25
C SER A 145 -23.00 -19.70 1.76
N LYS A 146 -24.25 -19.81 2.23
CA LYS A 146 -24.57 -19.89 3.68
C LYS A 146 -23.85 -21.05 4.39
N ALA A 147 -23.64 -22.16 3.69
CA ALA A 147 -22.91 -23.30 4.25
C ALA A 147 -21.42 -22.98 4.40
N CYS A 148 -20.82 -22.33 3.40
CA CYS A 148 -19.42 -21.91 3.47
C CYS A 148 -19.22 -20.87 4.58
N ARG A 149 -20.09 -19.85 4.69
CA ARG A 149 -20.03 -18.87 5.78
C ARG A 149 -20.04 -19.52 7.16
N ARG A 150 -20.87 -20.54 7.38
CA ARG A 150 -20.91 -21.30 8.64
C ARG A 150 -19.62 -22.08 8.92
N LEU A 151 -18.94 -22.55 7.87
CA LEU A 151 -17.68 -23.30 8.00
C LEU A 151 -16.48 -22.37 8.20
N SER A 152 -16.53 -21.16 7.63
CA SER A 152 -15.51 -20.12 7.75
C SER A 152 -15.38 -19.52 9.15
N THR A 153 -16.34 -19.74 10.06
CA THR A 153 -16.24 -19.22 11.42
C THR A 153 -15.23 -20.04 12.24
N ILE A 154 -13.95 -19.71 12.11
CA ILE A 154 -12.85 -20.37 12.80
C ILE A 154 -11.86 -19.32 13.33
N LYS A 155 -11.31 -19.55 14.53
CA LYS A 155 -10.21 -18.71 15.01
C LYS A 155 -8.94 -19.03 14.23
N THR A 156 -8.30 -17.99 13.72
CA THR A 156 -7.01 -18.05 13.04
C THR A 156 -5.96 -17.34 13.91
N PRO A 157 -4.67 -17.69 13.77
CA PRO A 157 -3.60 -17.09 14.55
C PRO A 157 -3.15 -15.71 14.03
N TYR A 158 -3.84 -15.12 13.04
CA TYR A 158 -3.41 -13.85 12.48
C TYR A 158 -3.61 -12.70 13.47
N LYS A 159 -2.60 -11.82 13.55
CA LYS A 159 -2.71 -10.47 14.09
C LYS A 159 -2.77 -9.47 12.95
N VAL A 160 -3.56 -8.41 13.13
CA VAL A 160 -3.82 -7.43 12.08
C VAL A 160 -3.15 -6.10 12.41
N GLU A 161 -2.47 -5.52 11.42
CA GLU A 161 -2.07 -4.12 11.43
C GLU A 161 -2.95 -3.34 10.46
N LEU A 162 -3.60 -2.29 10.95
CA LEU A 162 -4.42 -1.38 10.14
C LEU A 162 -3.64 -0.10 9.89
N SER A 163 -3.57 0.30 8.62
CA SER A 163 -2.82 1.45 8.14
C SER A 163 -3.75 2.43 7.46
N ILE A 164 -3.99 3.56 8.13
CA ILE A 164 -4.79 4.68 7.64
C ILE A 164 -3.85 5.67 6.96
N MET A 165 -3.87 5.69 5.64
CA MET A 165 -3.02 6.51 4.77
C MET A 165 -3.72 6.70 3.42
N ASP A 166 -3.09 7.40 2.47
CA ASP A 166 -3.62 7.61 1.11
C ASP A 166 -4.18 6.34 0.47
N HIS A 167 -3.45 5.24 0.63
CA HIS A 167 -3.88 3.90 0.23
C HIS A 167 -4.08 3.05 1.48
N PRO A 168 -5.31 2.96 2.02
CA PRO A 168 -5.59 2.22 3.25
C PRO A 168 -5.16 0.78 3.12
N ARG A 169 -4.58 0.24 4.20
CA ARG A 169 -3.93 -1.06 4.17
C ARG A 169 -4.29 -1.89 5.40
N ALA A 170 -4.46 -3.19 5.19
CA ALA A 170 -4.62 -4.17 6.24
C ALA A 170 -3.60 -5.30 6.04
N MET A 171 -2.75 -5.48 7.05
CA MET A 171 -1.70 -6.48 7.01
C MET A 171 -1.99 -7.59 8.04
N PHE A 172 -2.08 -8.82 7.58
CA PHE A 172 -2.35 -10.01 8.39
C PHE A 172 -1.05 -10.77 8.60
N LYS A 173 -0.61 -10.89 9.86
CA LYS A 173 0.67 -11.49 10.26
C LYS A 173 0.44 -12.77 11.06
N ASN A 174 1.10 -13.85 10.67
CA ASN A 174 1.16 -15.10 11.43
C ASN A 174 2.57 -15.70 11.29
N GLY A 175 3.46 -15.35 12.22
CA GLY A 175 4.87 -15.72 12.14
C GLY A 175 5.52 -15.19 10.85
N PRO A 176 6.12 -16.06 10.00
CA PRO A 176 6.72 -15.64 8.74
C PRO A 176 5.69 -15.31 7.64
N ILE A 177 4.43 -15.71 7.81
CA ILE A 177 3.38 -15.51 6.81
C ILE A 177 2.80 -14.11 7.00
N THR A 178 2.88 -13.29 5.96
CA THR A 178 2.31 -11.94 5.92
C THR A 178 1.48 -11.75 4.67
N TYR A 179 0.24 -11.30 4.82
CA TYR A 179 -0.60 -10.85 3.73
C TYR A 179 -0.83 -9.35 3.87
N ASP A 180 -0.26 -8.57 2.98
CA ASP A 180 -0.47 -7.13 2.92
C ASP A 180 -1.45 -6.78 1.80
N LEU A 181 -2.58 -6.22 2.20
CA LEU A 181 -3.66 -5.82 1.32
C LEU A 181 -3.78 -4.31 1.33
N THR A 182 -3.72 -3.69 0.16
CA THR A 182 -3.80 -2.24 -0.01
C THR A 182 -4.97 -1.89 -0.92
N TRP A 183 -5.85 -1.01 -0.47
CA TRP A 183 -7.01 -0.57 -1.24
C TRP A 183 -6.71 0.71 -2.02
N SER A 184 -7.18 0.78 -3.27
CA SER A 184 -7.02 1.93 -4.15
C SER A 184 -8.27 2.14 -5.01
N ASP A 185 -8.56 3.39 -5.36
CA ASP A 185 -9.56 3.78 -6.34
C ASP A 185 -9.05 3.70 -7.79
N ASP A 186 -7.78 3.38 -7.97
CA ASP A 186 -7.15 3.13 -9.26
C ASP A 186 -7.42 1.69 -9.73
N LYS A 187 -8.33 1.58 -10.70
CA LYS A 187 -8.75 0.29 -11.26
C LYS A 187 -7.63 -0.45 -12.00
N ASP A 188 -6.65 0.26 -12.53
CA ASP A 188 -5.55 -0.34 -13.30
C ASP A 188 -4.57 -1.08 -12.39
N LYS A 189 -4.59 -0.78 -11.08
CA LYS A 189 -3.80 -1.49 -10.07
C LYS A 189 -4.48 -2.76 -9.55
N ASP A 190 -5.75 -3.00 -9.85
CA ASP A 190 -6.49 -4.13 -9.26
C ASP A 190 -5.81 -5.49 -9.51
N GLY A 191 -5.63 -6.26 -8.44
CA GLY A 191 -5.00 -7.58 -8.49
C GLY A 191 -3.49 -7.56 -8.77
N THR A 192 -2.87 -6.38 -8.91
CA THR A 192 -1.42 -6.28 -9.09
C THR A 192 -0.70 -6.44 -7.76
N ARG A 193 0.43 -7.15 -7.79
CA ARG A 193 1.36 -7.23 -6.65
C ARG A 193 2.50 -6.25 -6.88
N ARG A 194 2.82 -5.47 -5.86
CA ARG A 194 4.01 -4.60 -5.86
C ARG A 194 4.95 -5.02 -4.76
N ILE A 195 6.24 -4.94 -5.08
CA ILE A 195 7.32 -5.16 -4.14
C ILE A 195 7.94 -3.80 -3.88
N GLU A 196 7.83 -3.36 -2.63
CA GLU A 196 8.56 -2.20 -2.16
C GLU A 196 9.85 -2.67 -1.48
N LYS A 197 10.96 -2.03 -1.85
CA LYS A 197 12.27 -2.34 -1.28
C LYS A 197 12.64 -1.23 -0.31
N TRP A 198 12.73 -1.58 0.96
CA TRP A 198 13.45 -0.79 1.96
C TRP A 198 14.84 -1.42 2.14
N ALA A 199 15.81 -0.64 2.62
CA ALA A 199 17.25 -0.93 2.60
C ALA A 199 17.63 -2.44 2.61
N ASN A 200 17.09 -3.23 3.54
CA ASN A 200 17.33 -4.69 3.63
C ASN A 200 16.05 -5.57 3.61
N LYS A 201 14.89 -5.03 3.24
CA LYS A 201 13.60 -5.75 3.24
C LYS A 201 12.81 -5.49 1.97
N SER A 202 12.35 -6.56 1.32
CA SER A 202 11.34 -6.47 0.27
C SER A 202 9.98 -6.80 0.88
N HIS A 203 9.02 -5.91 0.71
CA HIS A 203 7.66 -6.08 1.18
C HIS A 203 6.70 -6.14 0.01
N GLU A 204 6.05 -7.28 -0.15
CA GLU A 204 5.06 -7.48 -1.21
C GLU A 204 3.66 -7.16 -0.68
N TYR A 205 2.90 -6.37 -1.44
CA TYR A 205 1.51 -6.09 -1.15
C TYR A 205 0.63 -6.19 -2.40
N LEU A 206 -0.62 -6.59 -2.18
CA LEU A 206 -1.64 -6.78 -3.20
C LEU A 206 -2.58 -5.57 -3.25
N PHE A 207 -2.75 -5.00 -4.44
CA PHE A 207 -3.74 -3.94 -4.67
C PHE A 207 -5.13 -4.52 -4.89
N MET A 208 -6.10 -3.92 -4.19
CA MET A 208 -7.52 -4.23 -4.28
C MET A 208 -8.27 -2.97 -4.71
N TYR A 209 -8.97 -3.03 -5.85
CA TYR A 209 -9.75 -1.89 -6.30
C TYR A 209 -11.03 -1.68 -5.47
N SER A 210 -11.31 -0.42 -5.14
CA SER A 210 -12.61 0.01 -4.63
C SER A 210 -12.81 1.50 -4.87
N GLU A 211 -14.03 1.90 -5.26
CA GLU A 211 -14.44 3.31 -5.34
C GLU A 211 -14.31 4.04 -3.97
N HIS A 212 -14.35 3.30 -2.87
CA HIS A 212 -14.20 3.83 -1.52
C HIS A 212 -13.18 3.01 -0.72
N PRO A 213 -11.87 3.19 -0.98
CA PRO A 213 -10.79 2.35 -0.45
C PRO A 213 -10.84 2.13 1.05
N LEU A 214 -11.02 3.20 1.82
CA LEU A 214 -11.07 3.15 3.28
C LEU A 214 -12.29 2.35 3.77
N ASN A 215 -13.45 2.54 3.16
CA ASN A 215 -14.67 1.81 3.55
C ASN A 215 -14.56 0.33 3.19
N ALA A 216 -13.94 0.00 2.05
CA ALA A 216 -13.68 -1.37 1.67
C ALA A 216 -12.72 -2.07 2.64
N MET A 217 -11.62 -1.41 3.03
CA MET A 217 -10.70 -1.92 4.06
C MET A 217 -11.42 -2.13 5.40
N LYS A 218 -12.23 -1.16 5.86
CA LYS A 218 -13.04 -1.27 7.09
C LYS A 218 -13.98 -2.47 7.03
N LYS A 219 -14.73 -2.63 5.93
CA LYS A 219 -15.62 -3.78 5.73
C LYS A 219 -14.84 -5.10 5.75
N PHE A 220 -13.73 -5.17 5.02
CA PHE A 220 -12.90 -6.37 4.96
C PHE A 220 -12.39 -6.77 6.34
N TYR A 221 -11.91 -5.82 7.15
CA TYR A 221 -11.52 -6.07 8.53
C TYR A 221 -12.68 -6.59 9.38
N LEU A 222 -13.88 -6.01 9.26
CA LEU A 222 -15.05 -6.48 10.02
C LEU A 222 -15.46 -7.91 9.64
N ASP A 223 -15.43 -8.23 8.34
CA ASP A 223 -15.66 -9.59 7.85
C ASP A 223 -14.58 -10.56 8.37
N ALA A 224 -13.30 -10.19 8.28
CA ALA A 224 -12.19 -10.97 8.81
C ALA A 224 -12.33 -11.19 10.31
N ARG A 225 -12.65 -10.15 11.09
CA ARG A 225 -12.89 -10.26 12.53
C ARG A 225 -14.02 -11.24 12.84
N SER A 226 -15.14 -11.13 12.13
CA SER A 226 -16.30 -12.00 12.35
C SER A 226 -16.05 -13.45 11.96
N LEU A 227 -15.28 -13.70 10.90
CA LEU A 227 -15.06 -15.04 10.35
C LEU A 227 -13.85 -15.71 11.00
N MET A 228 -12.75 -14.97 11.12
CA MET A 228 -11.43 -15.47 11.47
C MET A 228 -11.05 -15.21 12.94
N GLY A 229 -11.86 -14.45 13.68
CA GLY A 229 -11.59 -14.08 15.07
C GLY A 229 -10.31 -13.27 15.26
N VAL A 230 -9.90 -12.52 14.23
CA VAL A 230 -8.66 -11.73 14.25
C VAL A 230 -8.80 -10.46 15.08
N GLU A 231 -7.68 -10.06 15.68
CA GLU A 231 -7.57 -8.84 16.49
C GLU A 231 -6.51 -7.92 15.91
N VAL A 232 -6.72 -6.62 16.09
CA VAL A 232 -5.72 -5.61 15.69
C VAL A 232 -4.64 -5.55 16.75
N SER A 233 -3.39 -5.75 16.34
CA SER A 233 -2.22 -5.56 17.21
C SER A 233 -1.61 -4.19 17.05
N SER A 234 -1.72 -3.57 15.86
CA SER A 234 -1.04 -2.32 15.55
C SER A 234 -1.90 -1.43 14.68
N VAL A 235 -1.84 -0.12 14.92
CA VAL A 235 -2.49 0.90 14.10
C VAL A 235 -1.43 1.90 13.63
N VAL A 236 -1.39 2.13 12.32
CA VAL A 236 -0.62 3.20 11.70
C VAL A 236 -1.58 4.25 11.21
N PHE A 237 -1.38 5.51 11.62
CA PHE A 237 -2.29 6.60 11.35
C PHE A 237 -1.51 7.77 10.72
N ASN A 238 -1.75 8.03 9.45
CA ASN A 238 -1.22 9.20 8.76
C ASN A 238 -2.27 10.32 8.76
N MET A 239 -1.96 11.42 9.44
CA MET A 239 -2.82 12.59 9.60
C MET A 239 -2.86 13.47 8.34
N ASP A 240 -1.92 13.33 7.41
CA ASP A 240 -1.82 14.20 6.23
C ASP A 240 -2.97 13.97 5.23
N HIS A 241 -3.63 12.81 5.28
CA HIS A 241 -4.54 12.33 4.23
C HIS A 241 -5.92 11.92 4.74
N ALA A 242 -6.23 12.16 6.01
CA ALA A 242 -7.37 11.58 6.69
C ALA A 242 -8.25 12.65 7.37
N ASN A 243 -9.57 12.57 7.19
CA ASN A 243 -10.50 13.18 8.15
C ASN A 243 -10.38 12.38 9.47
N SER A 244 -9.54 12.88 10.36
CA SER A 244 -9.01 12.13 11.50
C SER A 244 -10.10 11.64 12.44
N ARG A 245 -11.09 12.48 12.77
CA ARG A 245 -12.06 12.20 13.84
C ARG A 245 -12.99 11.03 13.55
N GLY A 246 -13.63 11.00 12.39
CA GLY A 246 -14.55 9.90 12.05
C GLY A 246 -13.86 8.54 11.93
N ILE A 247 -12.56 8.52 11.62
CA ILE A 247 -11.75 7.30 11.58
C ILE A 247 -11.35 6.87 12.99
N VAL A 248 -10.91 7.83 13.82
CA VAL A 248 -10.62 7.60 15.24
C VAL A 248 -11.85 7.05 15.97
N ASP A 249 -13.03 7.63 15.73
CA ASP A 249 -14.28 7.14 16.32
C ASP A 249 -14.60 5.71 15.90
N TRP A 250 -14.41 5.40 14.61
CA TRP A 250 -14.58 4.04 14.10
C TRP A 250 -13.59 3.07 14.74
N LEU A 251 -12.31 3.44 14.85
CA LEU A 251 -11.29 2.62 15.51
C LEU A 251 -11.66 2.40 16.98
N ARG A 252 -11.98 3.45 17.73
CA ARG A 252 -12.39 3.38 19.14
C ARG A 252 -13.59 2.45 19.34
N LEU A 253 -14.59 2.49 18.46
CA LEU A 253 -15.79 1.63 18.56
C LEU A 253 -15.51 0.16 18.22
N ASN A 254 -14.50 -0.11 17.39
CA ASN A 254 -14.25 -1.44 16.86
C ASN A 254 -13.04 -2.14 17.50
N LEU A 255 -12.13 -1.42 18.15
CA LEU A 255 -10.95 -1.99 18.79
C LEU A 255 -11.17 -2.08 20.30
N SER A 256 -10.81 -3.21 20.90
CA SER A 256 -10.91 -3.46 22.35
C SER A 256 -9.63 -3.14 23.11
N GLY A 257 -8.67 -2.49 22.46
CA GLY A 257 -7.27 -2.36 22.89
C GLY A 257 -6.33 -2.97 21.85
N PHE A 258 -5.13 -2.42 21.74
CA PHE A 258 -4.10 -2.88 20.81
C PHE A 258 -2.70 -2.51 21.32
N GLU A 259 -1.68 -3.18 20.81
CA GLU A 259 -0.32 -3.15 21.35
C GLU A 259 0.45 -1.90 20.91
N ALA A 260 0.34 -1.51 19.63
CA ALA A 260 1.16 -0.44 19.06
C ALA A 260 0.37 0.62 18.29
N LEU A 261 0.64 1.90 18.57
CA LEU A 261 0.14 3.03 17.80
C LEU A 261 1.31 3.78 17.16
N ARG A 262 1.20 4.05 15.86
CA ARG A 262 2.14 4.92 15.14
C ARG A 262 1.37 6.04 14.46
N VAL A 263 1.70 7.29 14.77
CA VAL A 263 1.06 8.47 14.19
C VAL A 263 2.09 9.27 13.42
N PHE A 264 1.74 9.66 12.19
CA PHE A 264 2.58 10.44 11.30
C PHE A 264 1.82 11.66 10.79
N GLY A 265 2.51 12.79 10.61
CA GLY A 265 1.94 13.94 9.92
C GLY A 265 2.83 15.18 9.97
N LYS A 266 2.58 16.11 9.06
CA LYS A 266 3.31 17.39 8.97
C LYS A 266 2.36 18.57 9.11
N ASN A 267 2.79 19.60 9.83
CA ASN A 267 2.02 20.83 10.04
C ASN A 267 0.62 20.56 10.63
N GLN A 268 0.54 19.61 11.57
CA GLN A 268 -0.72 19.19 12.15
C GLN A 268 -1.14 20.11 13.30
N ARG A 269 -2.44 20.22 13.56
CA ARG A 269 -2.91 20.92 14.76
C ARG A 269 -2.71 20.01 15.97
N GLN A 270 -2.21 20.60 17.06
CA GLN A 270 -2.02 19.91 18.33
C GLN A 270 -3.31 19.20 18.82
N GLU A 271 -4.45 19.89 18.76
CA GLU A 271 -5.75 19.36 19.23
C GLU A 271 -6.20 18.08 18.49
N ASP A 272 -5.79 17.92 17.23
CA ASP A 272 -6.15 16.74 16.44
C ASP A 272 -5.26 15.54 16.80
N LEU A 273 -3.99 15.78 17.15
CA LEU A 273 -3.10 14.75 17.70
C LEU A 273 -3.58 14.33 19.10
N GLU A 274 -3.91 15.28 19.96
CA GLU A 274 -4.47 15.02 21.29
C GLU A 274 -5.76 14.21 21.19
N TYR A 275 -6.67 14.56 20.27
CA TYR A 275 -7.87 13.77 20.02
C TYR A 275 -7.57 12.31 19.66
N ILE A 276 -6.54 12.04 18.85
CA ILE A 276 -6.13 10.67 18.52
C ILE A 276 -5.64 9.94 19.77
N LEU A 277 -4.73 10.54 20.55
CA LEU A 277 -4.13 9.92 21.74
C LEU A 277 -5.14 9.72 22.88
N ASP A 278 -6.12 10.62 22.99
CA ASP A 278 -7.19 10.53 23.98
C ASP A 278 -8.17 9.40 23.68
N ASN A 279 -8.42 9.12 22.40
CA ASN A 279 -9.43 8.15 21.97
C ASN A 279 -8.86 6.78 21.60
N LEU A 280 -7.57 6.69 21.23
CA LEU A 280 -6.92 5.44 20.87
C LEU A 280 -5.92 5.02 21.96
N LYS A 281 -6.38 4.17 22.88
CA LYS A 281 -5.56 3.64 23.96
C LYS A 281 -4.77 2.41 23.50
N CYS A 282 -3.45 2.49 23.58
CA CYS A 282 -2.52 1.38 23.36
C CYS A 282 -1.70 1.10 24.62
N GLU A 283 -1.23 -0.13 24.77
CA GLU A 283 -0.59 -0.60 26.01
C GLU A 283 0.93 -0.85 25.86
N GLY A 284 1.43 -1.08 24.64
CA GLY A 284 2.82 -1.44 24.41
C GLY A 284 3.67 -0.27 23.93
N SER A 285 3.51 0.08 22.65
CA SER A 285 4.41 1.00 21.94
C SER A 285 3.65 2.19 21.34
N LEU A 286 4.09 3.40 21.66
CA LEU A 286 3.60 4.63 21.06
C LEU A 286 4.72 5.32 20.28
N LYS A 287 4.49 5.51 18.97
CA LYS A 287 5.39 6.26 18.08
C LYS A 287 4.69 7.48 17.51
N ILE A 288 5.23 8.65 17.78
CA ILE A 288 4.70 9.94 17.33
C ILE A 288 5.74 10.59 16.44
N ASN A 289 5.48 10.62 15.14
CA ASN A 289 6.27 11.34 14.16
C ASN A 289 5.41 12.45 13.52
N VAL A 290 5.02 13.41 14.37
CA VAL A 290 4.06 14.46 14.02
C VAL A 290 4.68 15.81 14.33
N ASP A 291 4.87 16.65 13.30
CA ASP A 291 5.23 18.06 13.49
C ASP A 291 3.95 18.87 13.71
N THR A 292 3.70 19.27 14.96
CA THR A 292 2.55 20.11 15.29
C THR A 292 2.91 21.58 15.20
N ILE A 293 1.93 22.42 14.82
CA ILE A 293 2.11 23.87 14.68
C ILE A 293 2.47 24.50 16.04
N GLN A 294 1.78 24.06 17.10
CA GLN A 294 1.92 24.63 18.44
C GLN A 294 3.13 24.10 19.21
N ARG A 295 3.56 22.87 18.93
CA ARG A 295 4.68 22.18 19.62
C ARG A 295 4.52 22.17 21.15
N TYR A 296 3.29 21.98 21.62
CA TYR A 296 3.00 21.92 23.05
C TYR A 296 3.36 20.55 23.63
N PRO A 297 3.68 20.49 24.94
CA PRO A 297 3.85 19.24 25.65
C PRO A 297 2.64 18.32 25.51
N LEU A 298 2.90 17.03 25.35
CA LEU A 298 1.88 15.99 25.30
C LEU A 298 1.79 15.26 26.65
N GLU A 299 0.58 14.95 27.07
CA GLU A 299 0.34 14.07 28.21
C GLU A 299 0.43 12.61 27.76
N ILE A 300 1.60 11.98 27.98
CA ILE A 300 1.83 10.59 27.61
C ILE A 300 1.66 9.67 28.83
N PRO A 301 0.83 8.62 28.74
CA PRO A 301 0.69 7.64 29.82
C PRO A 301 2.01 6.91 30.13
N ASN A 302 2.40 6.88 31.40
CA ASN A 302 3.59 6.16 31.89
C ASN A 302 3.42 4.62 31.93
N THR A 303 2.29 4.10 31.43
CA THR A 303 2.00 2.65 31.39
C THR A 303 2.59 1.96 30.17
N LEU A 304 3.09 2.71 29.19
CA LEU A 304 3.68 2.19 27.96
C LEU A 304 5.03 1.52 28.24
N GLU A 305 5.39 0.54 27.41
CA GLU A 305 6.71 -0.08 27.40
C GLU A 305 7.69 0.76 26.56
N GLU A 306 7.24 1.23 25.39
CA GLU A 306 8.06 1.98 24.43
C GLU A 306 7.41 3.33 24.06
N LEU A 307 8.23 4.38 24.07
CA LEU A 307 7.87 5.71 23.58
C LEU A 307 8.92 6.22 22.59
N ASP A 308 8.49 6.53 21.37
CA ASP A 308 9.27 7.19 20.32
C ASP A 308 8.58 8.50 19.92
N ILE A 309 9.22 9.65 20.13
CA ILE A 309 8.70 10.96 19.70
C ILE A 309 9.73 11.67 18.82
N ARG A 310 9.33 11.98 17.60
CA ARG A 310 10.04 12.88 16.68
C ARG A 310 9.44 14.29 16.78
N TYR A 311 10.23 15.32 16.46
CA TYR A 311 9.88 16.74 16.67
C TYR A 311 9.65 17.11 18.15
N ALA A 312 10.40 16.48 19.04
CA ALA A 312 10.26 16.54 20.49
C ALA A 312 10.87 17.79 21.15
N SER A 313 10.74 18.96 20.51
CA SER A 313 11.41 20.20 20.95
C SER A 313 10.98 20.72 22.32
N TRP A 314 9.81 20.30 22.80
CA TRP A 314 9.26 20.64 24.11
C TRP A 314 9.74 19.71 25.23
N ILE A 315 10.42 18.60 24.92
CA ILE A 315 10.94 17.68 25.94
C ILE A 315 12.07 18.37 26.70
N THR A 316 11.89 18.47 28.02
CA THR A 316 12.88 18.96 28.98
C THR A 316 13.53 17.80 29.72
N LEU A 317 14.64 18.07 30.43
CA LEU A 317 15.26 17.09 31.32
C LEU A 317 14.26 16.61 32.39
N ASP A 318 13.51 17.51 33.03
CA ASP A 318 12.53 17.15 34.07
C ASP A 318 11.44 16.21 33.53
N TYR A 319 10.94 16.49 32.32
CA TYR A 319 9.98 15.62 31.66
C TYR A 319 10.59 14.25 31.38
N LEU A 320 11.78 14.20 30.78
CA LEU A 320 12.52 12.96 30.50
C LEU A 320 12.70 12.13 31.78
N MET A 321 13.13 12.76 32.87
CA MET A 321 13.39 12.11 34.17
C MET A 321 12.13 11.58 34.86
N SER A 322 10.94 12.09 34.49
CA SER A 322 9.66 11.63 35.02
C SER A 322 9.15 10.33 34.39
N LEU A 323 9.68 9.97 33.21
CA LEU A 323 9.24 8.81 32.43
C LEU A 323 9.71 7.49 33.06
N LYS A 324 8.92 6.43 32.86
CA LYS A 324 9.19 5.10 33.46
C LYS A 324 9.31 3.96 32.46
N MET A 325 9.14 4.27 31.16
CA MET A 325 9.24 3.31 30.06
C MET A 325 10.63 2.65 30.01
N SER A 326 10.69 1.41 29.52
CA SER A 326 11.95 0.70 29.30
C SER A 326 12.65 1.13 28.02
N ARG A 327 11.90 1.62 27.03
CA ARG A 327 12.43 2.01 25.72
C ARG A 327 12.00 3.43 25.37
N LEU A 328 12.98 4.31 25.22
CA LEU A 328 12.79 5.73 24.97
C LEU A 328 13.57 6.15 23.72
N ALA A 329 12.92 6.85 22.79
CA ALA A 329 13.55 7.41 21.61
C ALA A 329 13.03 8.83 21.35
N PHE A 330 13.93 9.80 21.29
CA PHE A 330 13.55 11.20 21.11
C PHE A 330 14.42 11.88 20.06
N ASN A 331 13.78 12.55 19.10
CA ASN A 331 14.46 13.33 18.07
C ASN A 331 13.80 14.70 17.89
N GLY A 332 14.60 15.70 17.50
CA GLY A 332 14.20 17.10 17.48
C GLY A 332 14.13 17.74 18.87
N THR A 333 14.88 17.25 19.86
CA THR A 333 14.85 17.75 21.25
C THR A 333 15.77 18.96 21.47
N HIS A 334 15.55 19.71 22.56
CA HIS A 334 16.47 20.74 23.07
C HIS A 334 17.40 20.26 24.20
N VAL A 335 17.39 18.96 24.49
CA VAL A 335 18.21 18.35 25.54
C VAL A 335 19.70 18.51 25.20
N THR A 336 20.47 19.01 26.16
CA THR A 336 21.90 19.31 25.99
C THR A 336 22.79 18.15 26.40
N ASN A 337 24.08 18.20 26.05
CA ASN A 337 25.06 17.23 26.53
C ASN A 337 25.16 17.22 28.07
N GLN A 338 24.95 18.38 28.72
CA GLN A 338 24.89 18.50 30.17
C GLN A 338 23.68 17.75 30.76
N ASP A 339 22.51 17.88 30.13
CA ASP A 339 21.29 17.17 30.54
C ASP A 339 21.45 15.66 30.38
N ILE A 340 22.04 15.21 29.26
CA ILE A 340 22.38 13.80 29.03
C ILE A 340 23.32 13.28 30.13
N ASN A 341 24.32 14.06 30.55
CA ASN A 341 25.20 13.69 31.66
C ASN A 341 24.45 13.51 32.98
N VAL A 342 23.49 14.41 33.27
CA VAL A 342 22.64 14.32 34.47
C VAL A 342 21.79 13.05 34.42
N PHE A 343 21.15 12.77 33.28
CA PHE A 343 20.37 11.56 33.05
C PHE A 343 21.21 10.30 33.32
N TYR A 344 22.40 10.21 32.74
CA TYR A 344 23.29 9.07 32.92
C TYR A 344 23.77 8.89 34.35
N LYS A 345 24.19 9.98 35.02
CA LYS A 345 24.62 9.91 36.42
C LYS A 345 23.48 9.42 37.32
N SER A 346 22.24 9.84 37.06
CA SER A 346 21.06 9.37 37.80
C SER A 346 20.77 7.89 37.52
N TRP A 347 20.75 7.48 36.24
CA TRP A 347 20.57 6.08 35.86
C TRP A 347 21.65 5.18 36.47
N MET A 348 22.93 5.59 36.40
CA MET A 348 24.05 4.85 36.98
C MET A 348 23.95 4.67 38.50
N LYS A 349 23.36 5.65 39.21
CA LYS A 349 23.10 5.58 40.66
C LYS A 349 21.85 4.79 41.01
N MET A 350 21.04 4.44 40.01
CA MET A 350 19.70 3.86 40.13
C MET A 350 18.64 4.80 40.71
N ASP A 351 18.89 6.11 40.65
CA ASP A 351 17.94 7.13 41.12
C ASP A 351 16.78 7.31 40.11
N SER A 352 16.98 6.96 38.84
CA SER A 352 15.95 6.98 37.78
C SER A 352 16.08 5.82 36.78
N HIS A 353 15.01 5.60 36.00
CA HIS A 353 14.94 4.66 34.87
C HIS A 353 15.53 3.26 35.13
N GLN A 354 15.16 2.62 36.23
CA GLN A 354 15.72 1.32 36.63
C GLN A 354 15.45 0.20 35.60
N ASN A 355 14.33 0.29 34.87
CA ASN A 355 13.91 -0.66 33.83
C ASN A 355 14.40 -0.28 32.43
N LEU A 356 15.28 0.72 32.29
CA LEU A 356 15.75 1.17 30.98
C LEU A 356 16.49 0.05 30.25
N GLU A 357 16.04 -0.24 29.03
CA GLU A 357 16.65 -1.16 28.08
C GLU A 357 17.30 -0.42 26.92
N PHE A 358 16.66 0.66 26.49
CA PHE A 358 17.03 1.42 25.30
C PHE A 358 16.74 2.90 25.50
N PHE A 359 17.72 3.75 25.18
CA PHE A 359 17.55 5.19 25.16
C PHE A 359 18.25 5.80 23.94
N GLU A 360 17.49 6.40 23.03
CA GLU A 360 17.97 7.16 21.87
C GLU A 360 17.62 8.64 22.04
N ILE A 361 18.60 9.51 21.82
CA ILE A 361 18.39 10.96 21.82
C ILE A 361 19.39 11.68 20.91
N ASP A 362 18.96 12.82 20.37
CA ASP A 362 19.83 13.68 19.55
C ASP A 362 21.10 14.08 20.29
N LEU A 363 22.19 14.16 19.52
CA LEU A 363 23.46 14.68 19.97
C LEU A 363 23.82 15.94 19.17
N ARG A 364 23.51 17.12 19.72
CA ARG A 364 23.64 18.40 18.99
C ARG A 364 25.08 18.79 18.70
N ILE A 365 25.97 18.55 19.66
CA ILE A 365 27.40 18.88 19.56
C ILE A 365 28.19 17.59 19.87
N PRO A 366 28.39 16.71 18.87
CA PRO A 366 29.05 15.43 19.08
C PRO A 366 30.50 15.59 19.56
N GLU A 367 31.19 16.67 19.17
CA GLU A 367 32.58 16.93 19.54
C GLU A 367 32.75 17.17 21.05
N GLU A 368 31.72 17.72 21.71
CA GLU A 368 31.73 17.99 23.14
C GLU A 368 31.20 16.83 23.97
N PHE A 369 30.69 15.76 23.33
CA PHE A 369 30.03 14.67 24.04
C PHE A 369 30.94 14.00 25.08
N LEU A 370 32.20 13.75 24.73
CA LEU A 370 33.18 13.17 25.66
C LEU A 370 33.46 14.08 26.85
N ALA A 371 33.70 15.37 26.60
CA ALA A 371 34.10 16.33 27.62
C ALA A 371 32.94 16.75 28.53
N VAL A 372 31.70 16.69 28.02
CA VAL A 372 30.49 17.18 28.70
C VAL A 372 29.53 16.04 29.03
N GLY A 373 29.08 15.30 28.02
CA GLY A 373 28.09 14.22 28.15
C GLY A 373 28.57 13.04 28.99
N LEU A 374 29.85 12.68 28.89
CA LEU A 374 30.48 11.61 29.68
C LEU A 374 31.34 12.13 30.84
N LYS A 375 31.26 13.42 31.17
CA LYS A 375 32.05 14.00 32.27
C LYS A 375 31.78 13.27 33.59
N ASP A 376 32.86 12.86 34.26
CA ASP A 376 32.84 12.10 35.53
C ASP A 376 32.11 10.75 35.46
N ILE A 377 31.91 10.18 34.27
CA ILE A 377 31.36 8.84 34.09
C ILE A 377 32.51 7.90 33.72
N PRO A 378 32.82 6.88 34.54
CA PRO A 378 33.82 5.90 34.18
C PRO A 378 33.32 4.98 33.06
N TYR A 379 34.11 4.84 32.00
CA TYR A 379 33.80 3.97 30.87
C TYR A 379 35.04 3.20 30.39
N ARG A 380 34.79 2.15 29.61
CA ARG A 380 35.82 1.45 28.82
C ARG A 380 35.43 1.51 27.34
N MET A 381 36.42 1.60 26.46
CA MET A 381 36.14 1.50 25.03
C MET A 381 35.76 0.06 24.67
N GLY A 382 34.62 -0.07 23.98
CA GLY A 382 34.09 -1.30 23.41
C GLY A 382 34.19 -1.29 21.88
N PRO A 383 33.72 -2.36 21.23
CA PRO A 383 33.73 -2.44 19.78
C PRO A 383 32.77 -1.43 19.15
N MET A 384 32.99 -1.14 17.87
CA MET A 384 32.03 -0.45 17.02
C MET A 384 30.79 -1.34 16.86
N ARG A 385 29.60 -0.77 17.07
CA ARG A 385 28.33 -1.52 17.00
C ARG A 385 27.54 -1.05 15.79
N PRO A 386 27.02 -1.95 14.94
CA PRO A 386 26.12 -1.56 13.86
C PRO A 386 24.92 -0.78 14.42
N GLY A 387 24.41 0.16 13.62
CA GLY A 387 23.22 0.91 13.98
C GLY A 387 21.94 0.08 13.83
N LEU A 388 20.81 0.67 14.21
CA LEU A 388 19.50 0.01 14.18
C LEU A 388 19.08 -0.42 12.77
N ASP A 389 19.49 0.36 11.77
CA ASP A 389 19.31 0.08 10.36
C ASP A 389 20.45 0.75 9.55
N PRO A 390 20.54 0.50 8.22
CA PRO A 390 21.62 1.01 7.38
C PRO A 390 21.76 2.54 7.34
N SER A 391 20.78 3.32 7.80
CA SER A 391 20.85 4.77 7.90
C SER A 391 21.70 5.27 9.08
N TYR A 392 22.03 4.40 10.03
CA TYR A 392 22.84 4.72 11.22
C TYR A 392 24.29 4.31 10.98
N THR A 393 25.16 5.29 10.76
CA THR A 393 26.60 5.07 10.61
C THR A 393 27.29 5.28 11.95
N PRO A 394 27.84 4.24 12.59
CA PRO A 394 28.58 4.40 13.84
C PRO A 394 29.83 5.27 13.64
N MET A 395 30.03 6.20 14.55
CA MET A 395 31.14 7.16 14.51
C MET A 395 32.44 6.58 15.09
N GLU A 396 32.31 5.84 16.18
CA GLU A 396 33.44 5.28 16.92
C GLU A 396 33.06 4.00 17.68
N GLY A 397 33.99 3.49 18.49
CA GLY A 397 33.73 2.38 19.40
C GLY A 397 32.68 2.77 20.45
N SER A 398 31.96 1.78 20.97
CA SER A 398 31.00 2.02 22.05
C SER A 398 31.68 2.38 23.38
N PHE A 399 31.02 3.17 24.21
CA PHE A 399 31.46 3.46 25.58
C PHE A 399 30.73 2.51 26.53
N GLU A 400 31.47 1.57 27.10
CA GLU A 400 30.94 0.56 28.01
C GLU A 400 30.93 1.12 29.43
N VAL A 401 29.74 1.24 30.01
CA VAL A 401 29.50 1.73 31.36
C VAL A 401 28.91 0.64 32.24
N THR A 402 28.99 0.79 33.56
CA THR A 402 28.42 -0.14 34.52
C THR A 402 27.64 0.63 35.58
N ARG A 403 26.36 0.30 35.73
CA ARG A 403 25.47 0.84 36.76
C ARG A 403 25.82 0.26 38.13
N LYS A 404 25.38 0.92 39.20
CA LYS A 404 25.65 0.55 40.60
C LYS A 404 25.30 -0.91 40.97
N ASP A 405 24.28 -1.50 40.35
CA ASP A 405 23.86 -2.90 40.53
C ASP A 405 24.65 -3.90 39.69
N GLY A 406 25.64 -3.44 38.91
CA GLY A 406 26.42 -4.27 38.01
C GLY A 406 25.83 -4.44 36.62
N LEU A 407 24.65 -3.85 36.32
CA LEU A 407 24.11 -3.85 34.97
C LEU A 407 25.05 -3.09 34.03
N LYS A 408 25.42 -3.71 32.92
CA LYS A 408 26.30 -3.13 31.91
C LYS A 408 25.47 -2.48 30.82
N ALA A 409 25.98 -1.40 30.26
CA ALA A 409 25.38 -0.78 29.09
C ALA A 409 26.44 -0.27 28.12
N SER A 410 26.08 -0.21 26.85
CA SER A 410 26.90 0.34 25.78
C SER A 410 26.28 1.64 25.28
N ILE A 411 27.05 2.71 25.29
CA ILE A 411 26.66 3.99 24.71
C ILE A 411 27.34 4.12 23.35
N CYS A 412 26.57 4.38 22.30
CA CYS A 412 27.05 4.47 20.93
C CYS A 412 26.66 5.82 20.33
N VAL A 413 27.53 6.39 19.51
CA VAL A 413 27.25 7.60 18.73
C VAL A 413 27.14 7.22 17.26
N TYR A 414 26.06 7.67 16.64
CA TYR A 414 25.76 7.41 15.24
C TYR A 414 25.54 8.73 14.50
N HIS A 415 26.01 8.77 13.27
CA HIS A 415 25.55 9.73 12.27
C HIS A 415 24.34 9.14 11.54
N HIS A 416 23.28 9.94 11.43
CA HIS A 416 22.00 9.59 10.81
C HIS A 416 21.54 10.73 9.87
N LEU A 417 20.54 10.49 9.02
CA LEU A 417 20.03 11.48 8.05
C LEU A 417 19.59 12.81 8.69
N LEU A 418 19.21 12.79 9.96
CA LEU A 418 18.74 13.96 10.71
C LEU A 418 19.81 14.61 11.60
N GLY A 419 21.07 14.14 11.52
CA GLY A 419 22.18 14.59 12.35
C GLY A 419 22.78 13.47 13.19
N PHE A 420 23.41 13.84 14.31
CA PHE A 420 24.00 12.86 15.21
C PHE A 420 22.99 12.43 16.27
N THR A 421 23.00 11.15 16.58
CA THR A 421 22.24 10.59 17.68
C THR A 421 23.15 9.77 18.57
N MET A 422 22.82 9.74 19.85
CA MET A 422 23.39 8.83 20.81
C MET A 422 22.36 7.74 21.11
N ILE A 423 22.84 6.52 21.35
CA ILE A 423 22.02 5.41 21.82
C ILE A 423 22.70 4.68 22.99
N LEU A 424 21.98 4.49 24.10
CA LEU A 424 22.35 3.62 25.21
C LEU A 424 21.56 2.31 25.15
N TYR A 425 22.27 1.18 25.25
CA TYR A 425 21.71 -0.17 25.30
C TYR A 425 22.10 -0.88 26.60
N THR A 426 21.15 -1.41 27.39
CA THR A 426 21.47 -2.20 28.60
C THR A 426 21.46 -3.71 28.35
N GLN A 427 20.81 -4.16 27.27
CA GLN A 427 20.85 -5.54 26.80
C GLN A 427 21.10 -5.55 25.28
N LEU A 428 22.07 -6.35 24.85
CA LEU A 428 22.40 -6.58 23.43
C LEU A 428 21.35 -7.48 22.76
N LEU A 429 20.09 -7.05 22.72
CA LEU A 429 19.01 -7.85 22.13
C LEU A 429 18.77 -7.57 20.64
N PHE A 430 19.35 -6.50 20.08
CA PHE A 430 18.92 -6.00 18.76
C PHE A 430 19.87 -6.20 17.58
N LEU A 431 21.00 -6.88 17.75
CA LEU A 431 21.97 -7.05 16.65
C LEU A 431 22.11 -8.49 16.10
N GLN A 432 21.32 -9.44 16.60
CA GLN A 432 21.40 -10.86 16.18
C GLN A 432 20.12 -11.46 15.58
N LYS A 433 19.06 -10.66 15.39
CA LYS A 433 17.90 -11.07 14.58
C LYS A 433 17.81 -10.22 13.31
N ASN A 434 18.75 -10.45 12.40
CA ASN A 434 18.60 -10.10 10.98
C ASN A 434 18.80 -11.35 10.15
#